data_AF-A0A831A3Y1-F1
#
_entry.id   AF-A0A831A3Y1-F1
#
_cell.length_a   1.000
_cell.length_b   1.000
_cell.length_c   1.000
_cell.angle_alpha   90.00
_cell.angle_beta   90.00
_cell.angle_gamma   90.00
#
_symmetry.space_group_name_H-M   'P 1'
#
loop_
_entity.id
_entity.type
_entity.pdbx_description
1 polymer ?
#
loop_
_entity_poly.entity_id
_entity_poly.type
_entity_poly.pdbx_seq_one_letter_code
_entity_poly.pdbx_strand_id
1 'polypeptide(L)'
;MGCWYACTRMLGHSISSGPRLGLPELYDSSGPQGLQQREDVLRLMRNENLAEVSLPESRQFSANELGNLLCRHGPIMFGWQTPAGSWHMSVLTGIDKPNDAIIFHDPQRGPDLTMPLDSFNQRLAWRVPHAMLYSEN
;
A
#
# COMPACT_ATOMS: atom_id res chain seq x y z
N MET A 1 5.31 10.77 8.35
CA MET A 1 3.97 11.24 7.95
C MET A 1 3.72 11.15 6.44
N GLY A 2 4.74 11.12 5.57
CA GLY A 2 4.60 10.97 4.12
C GLY A 2 4.63 9.54 3.53
N CYS A 3 4.33 8.49 4.31
CA CYS A 3 4.40 7.11 3.80
C CYS A 3 3.43 6.86 2.64
N TRP A 4 2.22 7.42 2.70
CA TRP A 4 1.23 7.35 1.63
C TRP A 4 1.78 7.95 0.33
N TYR A 5 2.45 9.11 0.41
CA TYR A 5 2.97 9.80 -0.77
C TYR A 5 4.11 9.00 -1.39
N ALA A 6 5.05 8.51 -0.57
CA ALA A 6 6.12 7.65 -1.03
C ALA A 6 5.59 6.37 -1.71
N CYS A 7 4.58 5.72 -1.12
CA CYS A 7 3.94 4.55 -1.73
C CYS A 7 3.27 4.90 -3.06
N THR A 8 2.56 6.02 -3.11
CA THR A 8 1.90 6.52 -4.33
C THR A 8 2.91 6.75 -5.45
N ARG A 9 4.08 7.31 -5.14
CA ARG A 9 5.19 7.48 -6.08
C ARG A 9 5.74 6.14 -6.58
N MET A 10 5.86 5.14 -5.70
CA MET A 10 6.32 3.79 -6.07
C MET A 10 5.32 3.09 -6.99
N LEU A 11 4.01 3.11 -6.67
CA LEU A 11 2.96 2.58 -7.53
C LEU A 11 2.97 3.27 -8.89
N GLY A 12 2.96 4.60 -8.89
CA GLY A 12 2.95 5.39 -10.12
C GLY A 12 4.12 5.09 -11.04
N HIS A 13 5.34 4.99 -10.49
CA HIS A 13 6.54 4.73 -11.28
C HIS A 13 6.55 3.34 -11.93
N SER A 14 5.88 2.34 -11.33
CA SER A 14 5.75 1.01 -11.93
C SER A 14 4.91 0.97 -13.21
N ILE A 15 4.08 2.00 -13.45
CA ILE A 15 3.08 2.00 -14.52
C ILE A 15 3.34 3.13 -15.53
N SER A 16 3.71 4.32 -15.05
CA SER A 16 3.94 5.48 -15.91
C SER A 16 5.00 6.43 -15.33
N SER A 17 5.89 6.91 -16.17
CA SER A 17 6.79 8.01 -15.82
C SER A 17 6.05 9.34 -15.92
N GLY A 18 6.09 10.19 -14.89
CA GLY A 18 5.49 11.53 -14.95
C GLY A 18 5.34 12.23 -13.60
N PRO A 19 4.99 13.53 -13.60
CA PRO A 19 4.60 14.25 -12.39
C PRO A 19 3.33 13.62 -11.80
N ARG A 20 3.28 13.48 -10.48
CA ARG A 20 2.14 12.90 -9.74
C ARG A 20 1.33 14.03 -9.11
N LEU A 21 0.00 13.89 -9.13
CA LEU A 21 -0.92 14.91 -8.65
C LEU A 21 -0.92 14.94 -7.11
N GLY A 22 -0.92 13.78 -6.46
CA GLY A 22 -0.88 13.60 -5.02
C GLY A 22 -2.01 14.36 -4.32
N LEU A 23 -1.67 14.98 -3.19
CA LEU A 23 -2.54 15.89 -2.44
C LEU A 23 -1.72 17.12 -2.04
N PRO A 24 -1.44 18.05 -2.97
CA PRO A 24 -0.55 19.19 -2.72
C PRO A 24 -1.03 20.06 -1.54
N GLU A 25 -2.33 20.04 -1.24
CA GLU A 25 -2.90 20.73 -0.07
C GLU A 25 -2.41 20.17 1.29
N LEU A 26 -1.86 18.96 1.32
CA LEU A 26 -1.28 18.34 2.51
C LEU A 26 0.24 18.61 2.64
N TYR A 27 0.80 19.52 1.84
CA TYR A 27 2.23 19.81 1.85
C TYR A 27 2.45 21.10 2.61
N ASP A 28 3.37 21.06 3.56
CA ASP A 28 3.89 22.25 4.22
C ASP A 28 5.41 22.34 4.02
N SER A 29 6.05 23.27 4.74
CA SER A 29 7.51 23.46 4.70
C SER A 29 8.33 22.23 5.13
N SER A 30 7.70 21.25 5.81
CA SER A 30 8.33 19.99 6.23
C SER A 30 8.03 18.81 5.28
N GLY A 31 7.23 19.03 4.24
CA GLY A 31 6.86 18.02 3.24
C GLY A 31 5.42 17.50 3.39
N PRO A 32 5.11 16.31 2.84
CA PRO A 32 3.76 15.76 2.88
C PRO A 32 3.36 15.34 4.31
N GLN A 33 2.26 15.91 4.78
CA GLN A 33 1.62 15.58 6.04
C GLN A 33 0.83 14.26 5.93
N GLY A 34 0.46 13.69 7.08
CA GLY A 34 -0.31 12.44 7.13
C GLY A 34 -1.74 12.63 6.63
N LEU A 35 -2.32 11.58 6.05
CA LEU A 35 -3.75 11.51 5.77
C LEU A 35 -4.51 11.58 7.11
N GLN A 36 -5.34 12.61 7.29
CA GLN A 36 -6.03 12.90 8.55
C GLN A 36 -7.44 12.33 8.58
N GLN A 37 -8.10 12.28 7.42
CA GLN A 37 -9.51 11.92 7.29
C GLN A 37 -9.74 10.96 6.12
N ARG A 38 -10.88 10.27 6.15
CA ARG A 38 -11.31 9.39 5.06
C ARG A 38 -11.36 10.12 3.71
N GLU A 39 -11.78 11.38 3.70
CA GLU A 39 -11.86 12.18 2.47
C GLU A 39 -10.49 12.43 1.84
N ASP A 40 -9.41 12.41 2.61
CA ASP A 40 -8.04 12.52 2.06
C ASP A 40 -7.72 11.28 1.22
N VAL A 41 -8.08 10.09 1.71
CA VAL A 41 -7.88 8.83 0.98
C VAL A 41 -8.70 8.82 -0.32
N LEU A 42 -9.97 9.24 -0.27
CA LEU A 42 -10.83 9.30 -1.45
C LEU A 42 -10.32 10.29 -2.50
N ARG A 43 -9.84 11.46 -2.06
CA ARG A 43 -9.19 12.43 -2.97
C ARG A 43 -7.91 11.87 -3.57
N LEU A 44 -7.07 11.22 -2.76
CA LEU A 44 -5.86 10.58 -3.25
C LEU A 44 -6.18 9.55 -4.34
N MET A 45 -7.17 8.69 -4.09
CA MET A 45 -7.61 7.69 -5.05
C MET A 45 -8.04 8.32 -6.38
N ARG A 46 -8.86 9.38 -6.33
CA ARG A 46 -9.28 10.11 -7.54
C ARG A 46 -8.09 10.76 -8.27
N ASN A 47 -7.19 11.40 -7.56
CA ASN A 47 -6.06 12.13 -8.15
C ASN A 47 -5.00 11.19 -8.76
N GLU A 48 -4.85 10.00 -8.20
CA GLU A 48 -3.77 9.07 -8.55
C GLU A 48 -4.27 7.86 -9.34
N ASN A 49 -5.55 7.87 -9.74
CA ASN A 49 -6.25 6.78 -10.43
C ASN A 49 -6.11 5.45 -9.68
N LEU A 50 -6.39 5.45 -8.37
CA LEU A 50 -6.29 4.26 -7.53
C LEU A 50 -7.67 3.63 -7.28
N ALA A 51 -7.70 2.30 -7.31
CA ALA A 51 -8.85 1.50 -6.90
C ALA A 51 -8.52 0.64 -5.68
N GLU A 52 -9.56 0.24 -4.97
CA GLU A 52 -9.44 -0.61 -3.79
C GLU A 52 -9.39 -2.10 -4.16
N VAL A 53 -8.56 -2.85 -3.42
CA VAL A 53 -8.61 -4.30 -3.44
C VAL A 53 -9.83 -4.78 -2.66
N SER A 54 -10.64 -5.65 -3.24
CA SER A 54 -11.72 -6.34 -2.52
C SER A 54 -11.11 -7.28 -1.47
N LEU A 55 -11.25 -6.92 -0.19
CA LEU A 55 -10.74 -7.72 0.91
C LEU A 55 -11.62 -8.96 1.14
N PRO A 56 -11.05 -10.16 1.32
CA PRO A 56 -11.81 -11.37 1.59
C PRO A 56 -12.50 -11.31 2.96
N GLU A 57 -13.71 -11.86 3.05
CA GLU A 57 -14.49 -11.91 4.30
C GLU A 57 -13.78 -12.70 5.41
N SER A 58 -12.94 -13.67 5.03
CA SER A 58 -12.11 -14.47 5.93
C SER A 58 -11.11 -13.63 6.75
N ARG A 59 -10.82 -12.40 6.31
CA ARG A 59 -9.71 -11.57 6.82
C ARG A 59 -8.38 -12.29 6.81
N GLN A 60 -8.17 -13.10 5.78
CA GLN A 60 -6.94 -13.81 5.54
C GLN A 60 -6.75 -13.95 4.04
N PHE A 61 -5.61 -13.50 3.56
CA PHE A 61 -5.14 -13.80 2.21
C PHE A 61 -4.24 -15.03 2.23
N SER A 62 -4.39 -15.87 1.22
CA SER A 62 -3.40 -16.87 0.82
C SER A 62 -2.33 -16.25 -0.10
N ALA A 63 -1.17 -16.91 -0.17
CA ALA A 63 -0.11 -16.55 -1.11
C ALA A 63 -0.58 -16.53 -2.58
N ASN A 64 -1.50 -17.43 -2.94
CA ASN A 64 -2.06 -17.48 -4.29
C ASN A 64 -2.99 -16.31 -4.58
N GLU A 65 -3.83 -15.89 -3.62
CA GLU A 65 -4.70 -14.72 -3.81
C GLU A 65 -3.89 -13.44 -3.99
N LEU A 66 -2.88 -13.20 -3.14
CA LEU A 66 -1.99 -12.05 -3.29
C LEU A 66 -1.19 -12.11 -4.59
N GLY A 67 -0.69 -13.29 -4.96
CA GLY A 67 0.01 -13.49 -6.24
C GLY A 67 -0.89 -13.17 -7.44
N ASN A 68 -2.15 -13.61 -7.40
CA ASN A 68 -3.12 -13.31 -8.46
C ASN A 68 -3.44 -11.82 -8.55
N LEU A 69 -3.57 -11.14 -7.40
CA LEU A 69 -3.76 -9.68 -7.36
C LEU A 69 -2.57 -8.95 -7.97
N LEU A 70 -1.34 -9.32 -7.60
CA LEU A 70 -0.11 -8.75 -8.14
C LEU A 70 0.03 -8.98 -9.65
N CYS A 71 -0.30 -10.18 -10.14
CA CYS A 71 -0.27 -10.47 -11.57
C CYS A 71 -1.29 -9.63 -12.36
N ARG A 72 -2.44 -9.32 -11.75
CA ARG A 72 -3.51 -8.57 -12.42
C ARG A 72 -3.29 -7.06 -12.39
N HIS A 73 -2.78 -6.54 -11.28
CA HIS A 73 -2.78 -5.11 -11.01
C HIS A 73 -1.38 -4.50 -10.83
N GLY A 74 -0.33 -5.33 -10.79
CA GLY A 74 1.00 -4.88 -10.41
C GLY A 74 1.13 -4.63 -8.90
N PRO A 75 2.06 -3.77 -8.46
CA PRO A 75 2.29 -3.47 -7.05
C PRO A 75 1.07 -2.92 -6.33
N ILE A 76 0.89 -3.29 -5.07
CA ILE A 76 -0.28 -2.94 -4.26
C ILE A 76 0.16 -2.19 -3.02
N MET A 77 -0.34 -0.97 -2.84
CA MET A 77 -0.18 -0.22 -1.60
C MET A 77 -1.04 -0.88 -0.51
N PHE A 78 -0.51 -1.03 0.70
CA PHE A 78 -1.28 -1.54 1.83
C PHE A 78 -0.98 -0.79 3.13
N GLY A 79 -2.03 -0.56 3.93
CA GLY A 79 -1.97 -0.02 5.27
C GLY A 79 -1.91 -1.14 6.31
N TRP A 80 -1.01 -1.01 7.28
CA TRP A 80 -0.78 -2.04 8.30
C TRP A 80 -0.26 -1.45 9.61
N GLN A 81 -0.29 -2.25 10.68
CA GLN A 81 0.30 -1.90 11.96
C GLN A 81 1.69 -2.53 12.12
N THR A 82 2.71 -1.68 12.24
CA THR A 82 4.10 -2.12 12.42
C THR A 82 4.29 -2.89 13.73
N PRO A 83 5.38 -3.65 13.91
CA PRO A 83 5.70 -4.28 15.19
C PRO A 83 5.77 -3.30 16.37
N ALA A 84 6.10 -2.04 16.11
CA ALA A 84 6.12 -0.97 17.11
C ALA A 84 4.73 -0.38 17.43
N GLY A 85 3.67 -0.86 16.79
CA GLY A 85 2.29 -0.41 17.03
C GLY A 85 1.87 0.82 16.23
N SER A 86 2.74 1.37 15.36
CA SER A 86 2.41 2.52 14.52
C SER A 86 1.64 2.12 13.26
N TRP A 87 0.73 2.99 12.82
CA TRP A 87 0.06 2.86 11.52
C TRP A 87 1.00 3.30 10.40
N HIS A 88 1.12 2.48 9.37
CA HIS A 88 2.06 2.70 8.27
C HIS A 88 1.50 2.19 6.95
N MET A 89 2.09 2.67 5.85
CA MET A 89 1.78 2.22 4.50
C MET A 89 3.06 1.77 3.81
N SER A 90 2.95 0.65 3.11
CA SER A 90 4.03 0.02 2.35
C SER A 90 3.49 -0.48 1.01
N VAL A 91 4.35 -0.95 0.13
CA VAL A 91 3.96 -1.47 -1.20
C VAL A 91 4.33 -2.93 -1.32
N LEU A 92 3.34 -3.79 -1.46
CA LEU A 92 3.50 -5.20 -1.82
C LEU A 92 3.97 -5.30 -3.27
N THR A 93 5.08 -5.99 -3.50
CA THR A 93 5.70 -6.12 -4.83
C THR A 93 5.89 -7.58 -5.26
N GLY A 94 5.82 -8.54 -4.34
CA GLY A 94 6.02 -9.95 -4.66
C GLY A 94 5.56 -10.91 -3.58
N ILE A 95 5.64 -12.20 -3.90
CA ILE A 95 5.39 -13.32 -2.98
C ILE A 95 6.60 -14.25 -3.02
N ASP A 96 7.20 -14.48 -1.86
CA ASP A 96 8.23 -15.49 -1.65
C ASP A 96 7.55 -16.80 -1.23
N LYS A 97 7.09 -17.57 -2.24
CA LYS A 97 6.35 -18.82 -2.03
C LYS A 97 7.13 -19.87 -1.21
N PRO A 98 8.45 -20.09 -1.41
CA PRO A 98 9.21 -21.03 -0.59
C PRO A 98 9.15 -20.75 0.92
N ASN A 99 9.04 -19.49 1.32
CA ASN A 99 9.06 -19.07 2.72
C ASN A 99 7.68 -18.63 3.24
N ASP A 100 6.63 -18.80 2.45
CA ASP A 100 5.27 -18.31 2.71
C ASP A 100 5.27 -16.85 3.22
N ALA A 101 5.94 -15.97 2.47
CA ALA A 101 6.16 -14.58 2.84
C ALA A 101 5.78 -13.63 1.70
N ILE A 102 5.44 -12.41 2.07
CA ILE A 102 5.32 -11.31 1.11
C ILE A 102 6.66 -10.61 0.93
N ILE A 103 6.87 -10.04 -0.26
CA ILE A 103 7.97 -9.10 -0.56
C ILE A 103 7.36 -7.71 -0.68
N PHE A 104 7.91 -6.73 0.02
CA PHE A 104 7.37 -5.38 0.04
C PHE A 104 8.47 -4.31 0.11
N HIS A 105 8.11 -3.09 -0.28
CA HIS A 105 8.92 -1.89 -0.14
C HIS A 105 8.35 -1.02 0.96
N ASP A 106 9.21 -0.57 1.86
CA ASP A 106 8.82 0.29 2.97
C ASP A 106 9.46 1.67 2.83
N PRO A 107 8.67 2.76 2.81
CA PRO A 107 9.20 4.12 2.69
C PRO A 107 10.26 4.51 3.73
N GLN A 108 10.26 3.89 4.92
CA GLN A 108 11.21 4.19 6.00
C GLN A 108 12.42 3.27 6.00
N ARG A 109 12.30 2.05 5.46
CA ARG A 109 13.31 1.00 5.59
C ARG A 109 13.97 0.58 4.28
N GLY A 110 13.37 0.93 3.14
CA GLY A 110 13.89 0.60 1.81
C GLY A 110 13.14 -0.56 1.12
N PRO A 111 13.65 -1.00 -0.05
CA PRO A 111 13.00 -2.02 -0.88
C PRO A 111 13.30 -3.45 -0.41
N ASP A 112 12.65 -4.42 -1.08
CA ASP A 112 12.88 -5.87 -0.99
C ASP A 112 12.89 -6.47 0.42
N LEU A 113 12.03 -5.95 1.30
CA LEU A 113 11.81 -6.52 2.62
C LEU A 113 10.87 -7.71 2.54
N THR A 114 11.03 -8.65 3.46
CA THR A 114 10.13 -9.81 3.59
C THR A 114 9.37 -9.80 4.90
N MET A 115 8.13 -10.29 4.87
CA MET A 115 7.30 -10.51 6.05
C MET A 115 6.52 -11.82 5.88
N PRO A 116 6.51 -12.73 6.89
CA PRO A 116 5.70 -13.93 6.83
C PRO A 116 4.23 -13.62 6.55
N LEU A 117 3.56 -14.43 5.73
CA LEU A 117 2.17 -14.20 5.33
C LEU A 117 1.22 -14.14 6.53
N ASP A 118 1.45 -14.96 7.55
CA ASP A 118 0.70 -14.88 8.81
C ASP A 118 0.88 -13.54 9.51
N SER A 119 2.10 -13.00 9.51
CA SER A 119 2.37 -11.68 10.08
C SER A 119 1.72 -10.56 9.27
N PHE A 120 1.71 -10.68 7.94
CA PHE A 120 0.96 -9.77 7.06
C PHE A 120 -0.53 -9.80 7.40
N ASN A 121 -1.13 -10.99 7.41
CA ASN A 121 -2.55 -11.17 7.70
C ASN A 121 -2.92 -10.69 9.12
N GLN A 122 -2.06 -10.88 10.13
CA GLN A 122 -2.35 -10.38 11.47
C GLN A 122 -2.31 -8.84 11.57
N ARG A 123 -1.52 -8.19 10.71
CA ARG A 123 -1.19 -6.76 10.84
C ARG A 123 -1.86 -5.87 9.81
N LEU A 124 -2.42 -6.44 8.75
CA LEU A 124 -3.15 -5.69 7.74
C LEU A 124 -4.32 -4.93 8.40
N ALA A 125 -4.56 -3.71 7.94
CA ALA A 125 -5.61 -2.84 8.45
C ALA A 125 -7.03 -3.27 8.02
N TRP A 126 -7.44 -4.52 8.26
CA TRP A 126 -8.67 -5.14 7.76
C TRP A 126 -9.97 -4.36 7.98
N ARG A 127 -10.02 -3.53 9.02
CA ARG A 127 -11.21 -2.75 9.39
C ARG A 127 -11.17 -1.31 8.89
N VAL A 128 -10.08 -0.91 8.24
CA VAL A 128 -9.90 0.42 7.68
C VAL A 128 -10.37 0.38 6.22
N PRO A 129 -11.33 1.22 5.80
CA PRO A 129 -11.69 1.35 4.39
C PRO A 129 -10.45 1.66 3.55
N HIS A 130 -10.37 1.09 2.34
CA HIS A 130 -9.26 1.35 1.41
C HIS A 130 -7.88 0.96 1.97
N ALA A 131 -7.83 -0.09 2.82
CA ALA A 131 -6.59 -0.60 3.40
C ALA A 131 -5.60 -1.16 2.37
N MET A 132 -6.06 -1.50 1.16
CA MET A 132 -5.23 -1.94 0.06
C MET A 132 -5.68 -1.24 -1.23
N LEU A 133 -4.72 -0.65 -1.95
CA LEU A 133 -4.95 0.16 -3.14
C LEU A 133 -4.01 -0.28 -4.27
N TYR A 134 -4.51 -0.32 -5.49
CA TYR A 134 -3.73 -0.51 -6.71
C TYR A 134 -4.04 0.61 -7.70
N SER A 135 -3.16 0.82 -8.68
CA SER A 135 -3.43 1.79 -9.75
C SER A 135 -4.29 1.16 -10.83
N GLU A 136 -5.35 1.84 -11.23
CA GLU A 136 -6.11 1.49 -12.43
C GLU A 136 -5.31 1.90 -13.67
N ASN A 137 -5.33 1.04 -14.68
CA ASN A 137 -4.74 1.28 -16.00
C ASN A 137 -5.83 1.76 -16.98
#